data_AF-A0A2H3JXU9-F1
#
_entry.id   AF-A0A2H3JXU9-F1
#
_cell.length_a   1.000
_cell.length_b   1.000
_cell.length_c   1.000
_cell.angle_alpha   90.00
_cell.angle_beta   90.00
_cell.angle_gamma   90.00
#
_symmetry.space_group_name_H-M   'P 1'
#
loop_
_entity.id
_entity.type
_entity.pdbx_description
1 polymer ?
#
loop_
_entity_poly.entity_id
_entity_poly.type
_entity_poly.pdbx_seq_one_letter_code
_entity_poly.pdbx_strand_id
1 'polypeptide(L)'
;MSMQHENERLAAERVKWLGIMTSELATLGISKDALLPMTKHDEKKALSMLRRTNLPRHWRKELQYMLHNRRKAEIEIITDGSLKASGDNHHDDSEAVHALGSKLPSLRSYQEPMLVRYLLGKISPRIAK
;
A
#
# COMPACT_ATOMS: atom_id res chain seq x y z
N MET A 1 -8.59 -31.65 -8.43
CA MET A 1 -7.48 -31.84 -7.47
C MET A 1 -6.34 -30.93 -7.89
N SER A 2 -5.73 -30.21 -6.96
CA SER A 2 -4.59 -29.33 -7.22
C SER A 2 -3.29 -30.12 -7.01
N MET A 3 -2.19 -29.72 -7.66
CA MET A 3 -0.83 -30.31 -7.55
C MET A 3 -0.19 -30.08 -6.17
N GLN A 4 -0.94 -30.25 -5.08
CA GLN A 4 -0.50 -29.97 -3.70
C GLN A 4 0.65 -30.90 -3.27
N HIS A 5 0.70 -32.13 -3.78
CA HIS A 5 1.78 -33.07 -3.52
C HIS A 5 3.11 -32.63 -4.15
N GLU A 6 3.09 -31.75 -5.16
CA GLU A 6 4.30 -31.18 -5.78
C GLU A 6 4.67 -29.81 -5.18
N ASN A 7 4.01 -29.36 -4.11
CA ASN A 7 4.22 -28.03 -3.56
C ASN A 7 5.70 -27.77 -3.20
N GLU A 8 6.43 -28.79 -2.73
CA GLU A 8 7.86 -28.69 -2.42
C GLU A 8 8.74 -28.44 -3.66
N ARG A 9 8.26 -28.79 -4.85
CA ARG A 9 9.01 -28.63 -6.12
C ARG A 9 8.55 -27.42 -6.94
N LEU A 10 7.29 -27.01 -6.77
CA LEU A 10 6.68 -25.91 -7.52
C LEU A 10 6.64 -24.59 -6.74
N ALA A 11 6.74 -24.63 -5.41
CA ALA A 11 6.74 -23.41 -4.60
C ALA A 11 8.16 -22.82 -4.51
N ALA A 12 8.28 -21.54 -4.85
CA ALA A 12 9.48 -20.78 -4.60
C ALA A 12 9.51 -20.31 -3.13
N GLU A 13 10.20 -21.05 -2.28
CA GLU A 13 10.29 -20.77 -0.82
C GLU A 13 10.82 -19.37 -0.48
N ARG A 14 11.61 -18.80 -1.39
CA ARG A 14 12.25 -17.48 -1.19
C ARG A 14 11.33 -16.30 -1.50
N VAL A 15 10.11 -16.54 -1.97
CA VAL A 15 9.16 -15.46 -2.27
C VAL A 15 8.75 -14.76 -0.99
N LYS A 16 8.79 -13.42 -1.02
CA LYS A 16 8.39 -12.56 0.10
C LYS A 16 7.27 -11.63 -0.34
N TRP A 17 6.33 -11.40 0.56
CA TRP A 17 5.33 -10.36 0.36
C TRP A 17 5.86 -9.00 0.79
N LEU A 18 5.86 -8.06 -0.16
CA LEU A 18 6.20 -6.65 0.05
C LEU A 18 4.98 -5.73 -0.15
N GLY A 19 3.80 -6.30 -0.40
CA GLY A 19 2.58 -5.54 -0.59
C GLY A 19 2.06 -4.93 0.72
N ILE A 20 1.09 -4.04 0.57
CA ILE A 20 0.45 -3.33 1.66
C ILE A 20 -0.35 -4.31 2.52
N MET A 21 -0.17 -4.23 3.84
CA MET A 21 -0.99 -4.97 4.80
C MET A 21 -2.18 -4.12 5.23
N THR A 22 -3.33 -4.76 5.50
CA THR A 22 -4.54 -4.05 5.95
C THR A 22 -4.30 -3.31 7.25
N SER A 23 -3.52 -3.89 8.16
CA SER A 23 -3.16 -3.29 9.44
C SER A 23 -2.28 -2.03 9.30
N GLU A 24 -1.65 -1.81 8.16
CA GLU A 24 -0.75 -0.67 7.92
C GLU A 24 -1.47 0.56 7.38
N LEU A 25 -2.66 0.40 6.81
CA LEU A 25 -3.38 1.47 6.13
C LEU A 25 -3.58 2.70 7.04
N ALA A 26 -3.94 2.47 8.30
CA ALA A 26 -4.11 3.55 9.28
C ALA A 26 -2.78 4.26 9.58
N THR A 27 -1.69 3.51 9.75
CA THR A 27 -0.35 4.09 10.01
C THR A 27 0.22 4.84 8.82
N LEU A 28 -0.25 4.54 7.61
CA LEU A 28 0.10 5.25 6.38
C LEU A 28 -0.74 6.52 6.17
N GLY A 29 -1.65 6.85 7.10
CA GLY A 29 -2.53 8.02 6.98
C GLY A 29 -3.60 7.88 5.90
N ILE A 30 -3.88 6.65 5.45
CA ILE A 30 -4.86 6.41 4.39
C ILE A 30 -6.26 6.41 5.01
N SER A 31 -7.09 7.37 4.60
CA SER A 31 -8.49 7.44 5.02
C SER A 31 -9.27 6.21 4.55
N LYS A 32 -10.24 5.79 5.37
CA LYS A 32 -11.16 4.68 5.03
C LYS A 32 -12.00 4.97 3.78
N ASP A 33 -12.16 6.24 3.43
CA ASP A 33 -12.93 6.69 2.27
C ASP A 33 -12.13 6.58 0.95
N ALA A 34 -10.80 6.58 1.03
CA ALA A 34 -9.94 6.26 -0.10
C ALA A 34 -9.88 4.74 -0.38
N LEU A 35 -10.42 3.91 0.53
CA LEU A 35 -10.44 2.47 0.39
C LEU A 35 -11.70 1.98 -0.34
N LEU A 36 -11.52 0.95 -1.16
CA LEU A 36 -12.62 0.32 -1.87
C LEU A 36 -13.45 -0.55 -0.91
N PRO A 37 -14.79 -0.49 -0.97
CA PRO A 37 -15.64 -1.46 -0.28
C PRO A 37 -15.36 -2.89 -0.77
N MET A 38 -15.37 -3.85 0.16
CA MET A 38 -15.32 -5.26 -0.22
C MET A 38 -16.61 -5.68 -0.94
N THR A 39 -16.45 -6.46 -2.00
CA THR A 39 -17.57 -7.15 -2.65
C THR A 39 -17.90 -8.46 -1.91
N LYS A 40 -19.07 -9.03 -2.19
CA LYS A 40 -19.44 -10.38 -1.71
C LYS A 40 -18.45 -11.45 -2.19
N HIS A 41 -17.85 -11.25 -3.36
CA HIS A 41 -16.84 -12.15 -3.89
C HIS A 41 -15.55 -12.10 -3.06
N ASP A 42 -15.08 -10.89 -2.72
CA ASP A 42 -13.91 -10.69 -1.87
C ASP A 42 -14.08 -11.34 -0.49
N GLU A 43 -15.26 -11.16 0.12
CA GLU A 43 -15.60 -11.81 1.40
C GLU A 43 -15.56 -13.33 1.30
N LYS A 44 -16.24 -13.90 0.30
CA LYS A 44 -16.26 -15.36 0.08
C LYS A 44 -14.83 -15.89 -0.12
N LYS A 45 -13.99 -15.17 -0.85
CA LYS A 45 -12.59 -15.53 -1.07
C LYS A 45 -11.78 -15.49 0.22
N ALA A 46 -11.89 -14.42 1.01
CA ALA A 46 -11.18 -14.26 2.28
C ALA A 46 -11.57 -15.36 3.28
N LEU A 47 -12.88 -15.63 3.43
CA LEU A 47 -13.38 -16.72 4.27
C LEU A 47 -12.89 -18.10 3.81
N SER A 48 -12.85 -18.34 2.49
CA SER A 48 -12.29 -19.57 1.94
C SER A 48 -10.79 -19.72 2.24
N MET A 49 -10.03 -18.63 2.16
CA MET A 49 -8.59 -18.63 2.52
C MET A 49 -8.37 -18.89 4.01
N LEU A 50 -9.20 -18.33 4.89
CA LEU A 50 -9.12 -18.53 6.34
C LEU A 50 -9.34 -19.98 6.78
N ARG A 51 -10.08 -20.77 5.99
CA ARG A 51 -10.32 -22.20 6.25
C ARG A 51 -9.10 -23.09 5.96
N ARG A 52 -8.05 -22.56 5.33
CA ARG A 52 -6.83 -23.33 5.02
C ARG A 52 -6.05 -23.63 6.31
N THR A 53 -5.67 -24.88 6.49
CA THR A 53 -4.92 -25.36 7.67
C THR A 53 -3.50 -24.81 7.72
N ASN A 54 -2.87 -24.60 6.55
CA ASN A 54 -1.49 -24.14 6.40
C ASN A 54 -1.34 -22.62 6.21
N LEU A 55 -2.36 -21.82 6.52
CA LEU A 55 -2.25 -20.36 6.43
C LEU A 55 -1.44 -19.81 7.63
N PRO A 56 -0.32 -19.10 7.42
CA PRO A 56 0.46 -18.55 8.53
C PRO A 56 -0.35 -17.54 9.36
N ARG A 57 -0.07 -17.48 10.66
CA ARG A 57 -0.88 -16.73 11.64
C ARG A 57 -0.99 -15.23 11.32
N HIS A 58 0.08 -14.61 10.82
CA HIS A 58 0.07 -13.18 10.46
C HIS A 58 -0.87 -12.91 9.28
N TRP A 59 -0.86 -13.75 8.24
CA TRP A 59 -1.80 -13.66 7.12
C TRP A 59 -3.25 -13.85 7.55
N ARG A 60 -3.49 -14.79 8.46
CA ARG A 60 -4.83 -14.99 9.06
C ARG A 60 -5.32 -13.70 9.71
N LYS A 61 -4.47 -13.02 10.47
CA LYS A 61 -4.79 -11.75 11.12
C LYS A 61 -5.11 -10.65 10.10
N GLU A 62 -4.34 -10.53 9.03
CA GLU A 62 -4.58 -9.54 7.97
C GLU A 62 -5.91 -9.78 7.22
N LEU A 63 -6.25 -11.03 6.92
CA LEU A 63 -7.55 -11.38 6.33
C LEU A 63 -8.72 -11.10 7.29
N GLN A 64 -8.53 -11.33 8.59
CA GLN A 64 -9.52 -10.98 9.61
C GLN A 64 -9.73 -9.47 9.71
N TYR A 65 -8.65 -8.68 9.68
CA TYR A 65 -8.75 -7.21 9.61
C TYR A 65 -9.49 -6.74 8.36
N MET A 66 -9.19 -7.33 7.20
CA MET A 66 -9.86 -7.01 5.95
C MET A 66 -11.37 -7.25 6.05
N LEU A 67 -11.77 -8.42 6.58
CA LEU A 67 -13.18 -8.77 6.79
C LEU A 67 -13.88 -7.89 7.82
N HIS A 68 -13.19 -7.54 8.91
CA HIS A 68 -13.73 -6.63 9.93
C HIS A 68 -13.96 -5.23 9.38
N ASN A 69 -12.98 -4.69 8.65
CA ASN A 69 -13.03 -3.32 8.13
C ASN A 69 -13.91 -3.19 6.88
N ARG A 70 -14.18 -4.30 6.18
CA ARG A 70 -14.96 -4.35 4.93
C ARG A 70 -14.37 -3.46 3.83
N ARG A 71 -13.04 -3.34 3.83
CA ARG A 71 -12.27 -2.50 2.91
C ARG A 71 -11.11 -3.25 2.28
N LYS A 72 -10.78 -2.87 1.04
CA LYS A 72 -9.58 -3.28 0.31
C LYS A 72 -8.92 -2.06 -0.33
N ALA A 73 -7.67 -2.19 -0.74
CA ALA A 73 -6.90 -1.12 -1.34
C ALA A 73 -6.28 -1.57 -2.66
N GLU A 74 -6.19 -0.65 -3.61
CA GLU A 74 -5.32 -0.78 -4.77
C GLU A 74 -3.93 -0.24 -4.42
N ILE A 75 -2.89 -0.70 -5.11
CA ILE A 75 -1.50 -0.31 -4.79
C ILE A 75 -1.28 1.17 -5.14
N GLU A 76 -2.00 1.72 -6.11
CA GLU A 76 -1.91 3.15 -6.45
C GLU A 76 -2.27 4.07 -5.29
N ILE A 77 -2.94 3.59 -4.23
CA ILE A 77 -3.30 4.42 -3.07
C ILE A 77 -2.10 5.04 -2.35
N ILE A 78 -0.92 4.41 -2.44
CA ILE A 78 0.35 4.93 -1.89
C ILE A 78 1.23 5.59 -2.94
N THR A 79 0.68 5.92 -4.11
CA THR A 79 1.35 6.77 -5.11
C THR A 79 0.99 8.24 -4.86
N ASP A 80 1.88 9.16 -5.21
CA ASP A 80 1.90 10.58 -4.80
C ASP A 80 0.62 11.41 -5.10
N GLY A 81 -0.39 10.84 -5.77
CA GLY A 81 -1.61 11.53 -6.17
C GLY A 81 -2.87 11.27 -5.31
N SER A 82 -2.93 10.20 -4.51
CA SER A 82 -4.22 9.79 -3.91
C SER A 82 -4.55 10.48 -2.58
N LEU A 83 -3.55 10.97 -1.84
CA LEU A 83 -3.73 11.56 -0.51
C LEU A 83 -4.03 13.08 -0.51
N LYS A 84 -4.15 13.71 -1.69
CA LYS A 84 -4.37 15.17 -1.80
C LYS A 84 -5.84 15.62 -1.80
N ALA A 85 -6.79 14.72 -1.58
CA ALA A 85 -8.21 15.07 -1.65
C ALA A 85 -8.88 15.04 -0.27
N SER A 86 -8.39 15.83 0.70
CA SER A 86 -9.14 16.21 1.90
C SER A 86 -8.48 17.41 2.62
N GLY A 87 -8.82 18.62 2.17
CA GLY A 87 -8.82 19.87 2.96
C GLY A 87 -7.51 20.66 3.06
N ASP A 88 -7.41 21.76 2.29
CA ASP A 88 -7.63 23.10 2.88
C ASP A 88 -7.96 24.13 1.78
N ASN A 89 -9.11 24.80 1.93
CA ASN A 89 -9.47 26.00 1.17
C ASN A 89 -8.95 27.19 1.98
N HIS A 90 -7.82 27.76 1.58
CA HIS A 90 -7.47 29.13 1.96
C HIS A 90 -7.04 29.91 0.73
N HIS A 91 -7.83 30.93 0.43
CA HIS A 91 -7.43 32.11 -0.34
C HIS A 91 -6.19 32.73 0.33
N ASP A 92 -5.18 33.05 -0.47
CA ASP A 92 -4.43 34.28 -0.22
C ASP A 92 -3.88 34.82 -1.54
N ASP A 93 -4.42 35.97 -1.92
CA ASP A 93 -3.94 36.84 -2.98
C ASP A 93 -2.71 37.60 -2.46
N SER A 94 -1.54 37.46 -3.09
CA SER A 94 -0.54 38.52 -3.07
C SER A 94 0.46 38.41 -4.21
N GLU A 95 0.42 39.41 -5.09
CA GLU A 95 1.41 39.72 -6.10
C GLU A 95 2.76 40.10 -5.47
N ALA A 96 3.87 39.60 -6.04
CA ALA A 96 5.17 40.25 -5.91
C ALA A 96 6.09 39.99 -7.12
N VAL A 97 6.03 40.93 -8.06
CA VAL A 97 7.14 41.62 -8.76
C VAL A 97 8.45 40.87 -9.13
N HIS A 98 8.72 40.85 -10.44
CA HIS A 98 10.00 41.07 -11.15
C HIS A 98 11.34 40.65 -10.48
N ALA A 99 12.03 39.68 -11.08
CA ALA A 99 13.45 39.81 -11.42
C ALA A 99 13.87 38.81 -12.50
N LEU A 100 14.39 39.34 -13.60
CA LEU A 100 15.02 38.64 -14.71
C LEU A 100 16.39 38.12 -14.24
N GLY A 101 16.56 36.81 -14.06
CA GLY A 101 17.86 36.24 -13.65
C GLY A 101 17.87 34.72 -13.71
N SER A 102 18.70 34.17 -14.62
CA SER A 102 19.12 32.77 -14.72
C SER A 102 18.02 31.69 -14.61
N LYS A 103 17.51 31.23 -15.77
CA LYS A 103 16.92 29.88 -15.88
C LYS A 103 18.02 28.82 -15.69
N LEU A 104 18.40 28.56 -14.44
CA LEU A 104 18.77 27.21 -14.05
C LEU A 104 17.46 26.56 -13.58
N PRO A 105 17.02 25.43 -14.15
CA PRO A 105 15.89 24.74 -13.56
C PRO A 105 16.28 24.41 -12.14
N SER A 106 15.63 25.06 -11.17
CA SER A 106 15.62 24.64 -9.78
C SER A 106 15.48 23.13 -9.80
N LEU A 107 16.53 22.41 -9.37
CA LEU A 107 16.45 20.99 -9.08
C LEU A 107 15.23 20.85 -8.17
N ARG A 108 14.09 20.46 -8.74
CA ARG A 108 12.92 20.12 -7.93
C ARG A 108 13.48 19.10 -6.97
N SER A 109 13.46 19.42 -5.67
CA SER A 109 13.83 18.47 -4.62
C SER A 109 13.10 17.17 -4.96
N TYR A 110 13.83 16.15 -5.41
CA TYR A 110 13.24 14.89 -5.79
C TYR A 110 12.65 14.32 -4.50
N GLN A 111 11.35 14.52 -4.30
CA GLN A 111 10.63 13.85 -3.25
C GLN A 111 10.44 12.43 -3.73
N GLU A 112 11.09 11.47 -3.07
CA GLU A 112 10.94 10.06 -3.40
C GLU A 112 9.45 9.68 -3.33
N PRO A 113 8.92 9.01 -4.36
CA PRO A 113 7.52 8.59 -4.36
C PRO A 113 7.21 7.74 -3.13
N MET A 114 6.04 7.96 -2.53
CA MET A 114 5.62 7.25 -1.32
C MET A 114 5.72 5.72 -1.45
N LEU A 115 5.36 5.17 -2.61
CA LEU A 115 5.50 3.75 -2.92
C LEU A 115 6.96 3.28 -2.87
N VAL A 116 7.89 4.06 -3.44
CA VAL A 116 9.32 3.74 -3.43
C VAL A 116 9.83 3.73 -1.99
N ARG A 117 9.53 4.80 -1.23
CA ARG A 117 9.89 4.90 0.19
C ARG A 117 9.34 3.74 1.02
N TYR A 118 8.07 3.38 0.79
CA TYR A 118 7.42 2.24 1.44
C TYR A 118 8.14 0.93 1.15
N LEU A 119 8.42 0.65 -0.13
CA LEU A 119 9.11 -0.58 -0.54
C LEU A 119 10.56 -0.62 -0.02
N LEU A 120 11.30 0.49 -0.07
CA LEU A 120 12.65 0.56 0.49
C LEU A 120 12.66 0.28 1.99
N GLY A 121 11.67 0.77 2.75
CA GLY A 121 11.51 0.44 4.17
C GLY A 121 11.23 -1.05 4.43
N LYS A 122 10.59 -1.76 3.48
CA LYS A 122 10.35 -3.21 3.57
C LYS A 122 11.55 -4.05 3.14
N ILE A 123 12.41 -3.50 2.30
CA ILE A 123 13.59 -4.19 1.75
C ILE A 123 14.81 -3.99 2.65
N SER A 124 15.08 -2.78 3.12
CA SER A 124 16.32 -2.41 3.83
C SER A 124 16.60 -3.19 5.11
N PRO A 125 15.62 -3.47 6.00
CA PRO A 125 15.84 -4.32 7.18
C PRO A 125 16.18 -5.78 6.85
N ARG A 126 16.09 -6.16 5.57
CA ARG A 126 16.12 -7.56 5.11
C ARG A 126 17.28 -7.88 4.18
N ILE A 127 18.07 -6.88 3.79
CA ILE A 127 19.34 -7.05 3.04
C ILE A 127 20.53 -7.18 4.02
N ALA A 128 20.40 -6.74 5.27
CA ALA A 128 21.46 -6.82 6.29
C ALA A 128 21.62 -8.21 6.94
N LYS A 129 21.32 -9.31 6.22
CA LYS A 129 21.54 -10.69 6.67
C LYS A 129 22.22 -11.52 5.60
#